data_AF-A0A6G7CKG0-F1
#
_entry.id   AF-A0A6G7CKG0-F1
#
_cell.length_a   1.000
_cell.length_b   1.000
_cell.length_c   1.000
_cell.angle_alpha   90.00
_cell.angle_beta   90.00
_cell.angle_gamma   90.00
#
_symmetry.space_group_name_H-M   'P 1'
#
loop_
_entity.id
_entity.type
_entity.pdbx_description
1 polymer ?
#
loop_
_entity_poly.entity_id
_entity_poly.type
_entity_poly.pdbx_seq_one_letter_code
_entity_poly.pdbx_strand_id
1 'polypeptide(L)'
;MINNIRIQLVQNAASILRSPVNLLPKFVQKKALLDGMTMVFHEALDDGDFEFLEGKWLKVEIRDMNLCWYISYEDDKLVVADNIKDEDVSFSGNLNDLVLIAGRKEDPDTLFFQRRLSIEGDTELGLEVKNLMDSVDLEQLPKALQILLHQLADFVHKGMQAPNAHKEVVNAY
;
A
#
# COMPACT_ATOMS: atom_id res chain seq x y z
N MET A 1 1.13 2.26 30.02
CA MET A 1 0.83 0.88 29.58
C MET A 1 0.21 0.84 28.18
N ILE A 2 -0.89 1.57 27.91
CA ILE A 2 -1.58 1.59 26.60
C ILE A 2 -0.66 2.03 25.44
N ASN A 3 0.21 3.03 25.66
CA ASN A 3 1.10 3.53 24.60
C ASN A 3 2.11 2.45 24.15
N ASN A 4 2.67 1.68 25.08
CA ASN A 4 3.64 0.62 24.75
C ASN A 4 2.97 -0.53 23.98
N ILE A 5 1.72 -0.86 24.32
CA ILE A 5 0.93 -1.85 23.58
C ILE A 5 0.68 -1.37 22.15
N ARG A 6 0.31 -0.10 21.96
CA ARG A 6 0.15 0.49 20.61
C ARG A 6 1.44 0.37 19.80
N ILE A 7 2.57 0.79 20.38
CA ILE A 7 3.87 0.75 19.69
C ILE A 7 4.20 -0.68 19.26
N GLN A 8 4.05 -1.66 20.16
CA GLN A 8 4.29 -3.06 19.83
C GLN A 8 3.33 -3.57 18.75
N LEU A 9 2.04 -3.20 18.80
CA LEU A 9 1.08 -3.60 17.77
C LEU A 9 1.41 -2.99 16.41
N VAL A 10 1.81 -1.72 16.35
CA VAL A 10 2.19 -1.06 15.09
C VAL A 10 3.49 -1.67 14.53
N GLN A 11 4.50 -1.89 15.38
CA GLN A 11 5.77 -2.50 14.96
C GLN A 11 5.60 -3.94 14.48
N ASN A 12 4.64 -4.68 15.02
CA ASN A 12 4.38 -6.07 14.67
C ASN A 12 3.14 -6.26 13.78
N ALA A 13 2.51 -5.18 13.30
CA ALA A 13 1.24 -5.23 12.59
C ALA A 13 1.31 -6.17 11.38
N ALA A 14 2.35 -6.01 10.55
CA ALA A 14 2.59 -6.88 9.42
C ALA A 14 2.79 -8.34 9.84
N SER A 15 3.57 -8.62 10.88
CA SER A 15 3.77 -10.00 11.34
C SER A 15 2.48 -10.66 11.84
N ILE A 16 1.59 -9.88 12.48
CA ILE A 16 0.31 -10.38 12.99
C ILE A 16 -0.66 -10.65 11.84
N LEU A 17 -0.71 -9.75 10.86
CA LEU A 17 -1.65 -9.82 9.73
C LEU A 17 -1.15 -10.70 8.58
N ARG A 18 0.15 -10.96 8.48
CA ARG A 18 0.77 -11.72 7.39
C ARG A 18 0.16 -13.12 7.28
N SER A 19 0.12 -13.89 8.35
CA SER A 19 -0.41 -15.26 8.33
C SER A 19 -1.87 -15.36 7.91
N PRO A 20 -2.83 -14.64 8.53
CA PRO A 20 -4.23 -14.75 8.13
C PRO A 20 -4.47 -14.31 6.69
N VAL A 21 -3.78 -13.26 6.22
CA VAL A 21 -3.95 -12.77 4.84
C VAL A 21 -3.36 -13.76 3.83
N ASN A 22 -2.17 -14.31 4.08
CA ASN A 22 -1.55 -15.29 3.18
C ASN A 22 -2.28 -16.64 3.14
N LEU A 23 -3.11 -16.95 4.14
CA LEU A 23 -3.97 -18.14 4.14
C LEU A 23 -5.26 -17.96 3.32
N LEU A 24 -5.62 -16.73 2.96
CA LEU A 24 -6.76 -16.50 2.09
C LEU A 24 -6.50 -17.06 0.69
N PRO A 25 -7.47 -17.76 0.07
CA PRO A 25 -7.34 -18.20 -1.31
C PRO A 25 -7.03 -17.02 -2.25
N LYS A 26 -6.12 -17.23 -3.20
CA LYS A 26 -5.68 -16.17 -4.14
C LYS A 26 -6.83 -15.49 -4.87
N PHE A 27 -7.88 -16.24 -5.24
CA PHE A 27 -9.06 -15.65 -5.90
C PHE A 27 -9.77 -14.60 -5.02
N VAL A 28 -9.78 -14.79 -3.68
CA VAL A 28 -10.37 -13.84 -2.74
C VAL A 28 -9.51 -12.59 -2.66
N GLN A 29 -8.19 -12.75 -2.55
CA GLN A 29 -7.25 -11.62 -2.53
C GLN A 29 -7.36 -10.81 -3.83
N LYS A 30 -7.33 -11.49 -4.98
CA LYS A 30 -7.48 -10.88 -6.31
C LYS A 30 -8.80 -10.13 -6.44
N LYS A 31 -9.91 -10.75 -6.05
CA LYS A 31 -11.22 -10.10 -6.12
C LYS A 31 -11.29 -8.87 -5.22
N ALA A 32 -10.82 -8.97 -3.98
CA ALA A 32 -10.80 -7.84 -3.05
C ALA A 32 -9.92 -6.70 -3.56
N LEU A 33 -8.76 -7.01 -4.16
CA LEU A 33 -7.88 -6.03 -4.76
C LEU A 33 -8.56 -5.33 -5.94
N LEU A 34 -9.12 -6.08 -6.88
CA LEU A 34 -9.82 -5.52 -8.05
C LEU A 34 -11.02 -4.67 -7.63
N ASP A 35 -11.90 -5.19 -6.79
CA ASP A 35 -13.08 -4.47 -6.32
C ASP A 35 -12.66 -3.19 -5.56
N GLY A 36 -11.58 -3.25 -4.77
CA GLY A 36 -11.03 -2.10 -4.06
C GLY A 36 -10.43 -1.06 -5.00
N MET A 37 -9.63 -1.48 -5.98
CA MET A 37 -9.05 -0.58 -6.99
C MET A 37 -10.14 0.08 -7.83
N THR A 38 -11.08 -0.68 -8.37
CA THR A 38 -12.19 -0.13 -9.15
C THR A 38 -13.02 0.88 -8.35
N MET A 39 -13.13 0.70 -7.03
CA MET A 39 -13.86 1.63 -6.17
C MET A 39 -13.10 2.94 -5.95
N VAL A 40 -11.83 2.89 -5.55
CA VAL A 40 -11.06 4.10 -5.20
C VAL A 40 -10.45 4.81 -6.41
N PHE A 41 -10.40 4.15 -7.56
CA PHE A 41 -9.90 4.68 -8.82
C PHE A 41 -10.99 4.81 -9.89
N HIS A 42 -12.27 4.85 -9.52
CA HIS A 42 -13.35 4.90 -10.50
C HIS A 42 -13.20 6.07 -11.49
N GLU A 43 -12.89 7.29 -11.01
CA GLU A 43 -12.69 8.46 -11.87
C GLU A 43 -11.48 8.27 -12.80
N ALA A 44 -10.34 7.84 -12.25
CA ALA A 44 -9.13 7.55 -13.03
C ALA A 44 -9.35 6.45 -14.09
N LEU A 45 -10.17 5.43 -13.78
CA LEU A 45 -10.55 4.40 -14.75
C LEU A 45 -11.42 4.97 -15.87
N ASP A 46 -12.40 5.82 -15.53
CA ASP A 46 -13.29 6.45 -16.49
C ASP A 46 -12.57 7.46 -17.40
N ASP A 47 -11.55 8.13 -16.87
CA ASP A 47 -10.72 9.10 -17.58
C ASP A 47 -9.61 8.46 -18.45
N GLY A 48 -9.45 7.13 -18.38
CA GLY A 48 -8.46 6.39 -19.17
C GLY A 48 -7.05 6.42 -18.57
N ASP A 49 -6.88 6.84 -17.31
CA ASP A 49 -5.57 6.93 -16.65
C ASP A 49 -4.90 5.57 -16.45
N PHE A 50 -5.59 4.45 -16.70
CA PHE A 50 -5.01 3.10 -16.66
C PHE A 50 -4.58 2.55 -18.02
N GLU A 51 -4.85 3.26 -19.14
CA GLU A 51 -4.46 2.83 -20.49
C GLU A 51 -2.95 2.65 -20.65
N PHE A 52 -2.13 3.36 -19.86
CA PHE A 52 -0.67 3.20 -19.92
C PHE A 52 -0.20 1.78 -19.52
N LEU A 53 -1.05 1.01 -18.81
CA LEU A 53 -0.81 -0.39 -18.45
C LEU A 53 -1.24 -1.38 -19.52
N GLU A 54 -1.80 -0.96 -20.66
CA GLU A 54 -2.11 -1.88 -21.75
C GLU A 54 -0.86 -2.60 -22.26
N GLY A 55 -0.89 -3.94 -22.18
CA GLY A 55 0.24 -4.79 -22.55
C GLY A 55 1.45 -4.69 -21.62
N LYS A 56 1.32 -4.04 -20.46
CA LYS A 56 2.36 -3.85 -19.45
C LYS A 56 1.89 -4.32 -18.07
N TRP A 57 2.83 -4.63 -17.20
CA TRP A 57 2.55 -5.13 -15.85
C TRP A 57 3.11 -4.22 -14.78
N LEU A 58 2.20 -3.73 -13.92
CA LEU A 58 2.51 -3.09 -12.66
C LEU A 58 2.54 -4.14 -11.55
N LYS A 59 3.70 -4.29 -10.91
CA LYS A 59 3.83 -5.05 -9.67
C LYS A 59 3.52 -4.16 -8.48
N VAL A 60 2.62 -4.62 -7.61
CA VAL A 60 2.34 -3.99 -6.31
C VAL A 60 2.76 -4.95 -5.21
N GLU A 61 3.68 -4.49 -4.34
CA GLU A 61 4.24 -5.31 -3.27
C GLU A 61 4.11 -4.65 -1.89
N ILE A 62 3.64 -5.44 -0.92
CA ILE A 62 3.72 -5.09 0.50
C ILE A 62 4.80 -5.96 1.14
N ARG A 63 6.01 -5.40 1.27
CA ARG A 63 7.24 -6.16 1.53
C ARG A 63 7.21 -6.93 2.85
N ASP A 64 6.80 -6.27 3.92
CA ASP A 64 6.72 -6.83 5.27
C ASP A 64 5.58 -7.86 5.43
N MET A 65 4.56 -7.79 4.58
CA MET A 65 3.47 -8.77 4.47
C MET A 65 3.79 -9.93 3.52
N ASN A 66 4.84 -9.79 2.70
CA ASN A 66 5.21 -10.74 1.65
C ASN A 66 4.04 -11.03 0.69
N LEU A 67 3.31 -9.96 0.35
CA LEU A 67 2.20 -9.96 -0.60
C LEU A 67 2.64 -9.26 -1.87
N CYS A 68 2.29 -9.85 -3.01
CA CYS A 68 2.64 -9.35 -4.32
C CYS A 68 1.48 -9.61 -5.28
N TRP A 69 1.12 -8.59 -6.05
CA TRP A 69 0.13 -8.69 -7.12
C TRP A 69 0.67 -8.05 -8.38
N TYR A 70 0.25 -8.59 -9.52
CA TYR A 70 0.58 -8.05 -10.83
C TYR A 70 -0.69 -7.56 -11.48
N ILE A 71 -0.74 -6.26 -11.77
CA ILE A 71 -1.91 -5.56 -12.31
C ILE A 71 -1.59 -5.12 -13.73
N SER A 72 -2.56 -5.28 -14.62
CA SER A 72 -2.53 -4.74 -15.98
C SER A 72 -3.91 -4.20 -16.34
N TYR A 73 -4.04 -3.62 -17.53
CA TYR A 73 -5.28 -3.11 -18.08
C TYR A 73 -5.53 -3.76 -19.45
N GLU A 74 -6.67 -4.44 -19.62
CA GLU A 74 -7.02 -5.18 -20.83
C GLU A 74 -8.55 -5.12 -21.07
N ASP A 75 -8.98 -4.85 -22.31
CA ASP A 75 -10.40 -4.69 -22.68
C ASP A 75 -11.18 -3.71 -21.75
N ASP A 76 -10.63 -2.52 -21.52
CA ASP A 76 -11.23 -1.49 -20.66
C ASP A 76 -11.47 -1.94 -19.20
N LYS A 77 -10.67 -2.89 -18.69
CA LYS A 77 -10.77 -3.36 -17.31
C LYS A 77 -9.42 -3.68 -16.68
N LEU A 78 -9.35 -3.50 -15.37
CA LEU A 78 -8.24 -3.99 -14.57
C LEU A 78 -8.21 -5.51 -14.52
N VAL A 79 -7.03 -6.07 -14.72
CA VAL A 79 -6.76 -7.49 -14.57
C VAL A 79 -5.63 -7.72 -13.57
N VAL A 80 -5.71 -8.84 -12.85
CA VAL A 80 -4.66 -9.24 -11.91
C VAL A 80 -4.16 -10.63 -12.26
N ALA A 81 -2.86 -10.83 -12.38
CA ALA A 81 -2.24 -12.12 -12.65
C ALA A 81 -1.61 -12.73 -11.41
N ASP A 82 -1.62 -14.07 -11.33
CA ASP A 82 -0.94 -14.81 -10.26
C ASP A 82 0.57 -14.93 -10.49
N ASN A 83 0.98 -14.91 -11.75
CA ASN A 83 2.36 -14.99 -12.17
C ASN A 83 2.49 -14.34 -13.55
N ILE A 84 3.59 -13.63 -13.75
CA ILE A 84 3.96 -13.01 -15.02
C ILE A 84 5.40 -13.39 -15.34
N LYS A 85 5.85 -13.05 -16.54
CA LYS A 85 7.24 -13.30 -16.92
C LYS A 85 8.18 -12.22 -16.36
N ASP A 86 7.86 -10.97 -16.63
CA ASP A 86 8.65 -9.78 -16.27
C ASP A 86 7.67 -8.64 -15.95
N GLU A 87 7.89 -7.89 -14.87
CA GLU A 87 7.20 -6.61 -14.59
C GLU A 87 7.86 -5.43 -15.31
N ASP A 88 7.06 -4.46 -15.75
CA ASP A 88 7.56 -3.23 -16.38
C ASP A 88 7.82 -2.13 -15.35
N VAL A 89 6.98 -2.09 -14.31
CA VAL A 89 7.10 -1.16 -13.19
C VAL A 89 6.69 -1.84 -11.88
N SER A 90 7.34 -1.47 -10.79
CA SER A 90 7.14 -2.02 -9.46
C SER A 90 6.92 -0.91 -8.45
N PHE A 91 5.76 -0.92 -7.81
CA PHE A 91 5.40 -0.10 -6.67
C PHE A 91 5.47 -0.94 -5.40
N SER A 92 6.28 -0.52 -4.42
CA SER A 92 6.50 -1.31 -3.22
C SER A 92 6.65 -0.48 -1.95
N GLY A 93 6.07 -0.98 -0.86
CA GLY A 93 6.04 -0.32 0.46
C GLY A 93 5.87 -1.32 1.60
N ASN A 94 5.94 -0.82 2.84
CA ASN A 94 5.52 -1.61 4.01
C ASN A 94 4.06 -1.32 4.36
N LEU A 95 3.40 -2.23 5.06
CA LEU A 95 1.98 -2.12 5.41
C LEU A 95 1.65 -0.78 6.09
N ASN A 96 2.42 -0.42 7.12
CA ASN A 96 2.18 0.81 7.87
C ASN A 96 2.34 2.07 7.00
N ASP A 97 3.27 2.06 6.05
CA ASP A 97 3.51 3.17 5.13
C ASP A 97 2.31 3.39 4.20
N LEU A 98 1.77 2.29 3.65
CA LEU A 98 0.57 2.34 2.80
C LEU A 98 -0.68 2.79 3.59
N VAL A 99 -0.81 2.35 4.86
CA VAL A 99 -1.90 2.82 5.74
C VAL A 99 -1.77 4.32 6.04
N LEU A 100 -0.55 4.85 6.17
CA LEU A 100 -0.34 6.28 6.39
C LEU A 100 -0.68 7.12 5.16
N ILE A 101 -0.31 6.66 3.96
CA ILE A 101 -0.69 7.29 2.69
C ILE A 101 -2.22 7.29 2.56
N ALA A 102 -2.84 6.12 2.69
CA ALA A 102 -4.29 5.98 2.60
C ALA A 102 -5.01 6.78 3.71
N GLY A 103 -4.40 6.94 4.89
CA GLY A 103 -4.92 7.78 5.95
C GLY A 103 -4.77 9.28 5.75
N ARG A 104 -4.14 9.72 4.65
CA ARG A 104 -3.65 11.10 4.42
C ARG A 104 -2.84 11.63 5.60
N LYS A 105 -2.01 10.77 6.21
CA LYS A 105 -1.12 11.11 7.35
C LYS A 105 0.32 11.39 6.94
N GLU A 106 0.74 10.81 5.82
CA GLU A 106 2.03 11.03 5.19
C GLU A 106 1.82 11.11 3.68
N ASP A 107 2.56 11.97 3.01
CA ASP A 107 2.51 12.09 1.56
C ASP A 107 3.39 10.99 0.90
N PRO A 108 2.98 10.43 -0.24
CA PRO A 108 3.74 9.39 -0.92
C PRO A 108 5.14 9.86 -1.32
N ASP A 109 5.28 11.12 -1.73
CA ASP A 109 6.57 11.75 -2.04
C ASP A 109 7.52 11.75 -0.84
N THR A 110 7.01 12.10 0.35
CA THR A 110 7.80 12.06 1.59
C THR A 110 8.32 10.65 1.85
N LEU A 111 7.48 9.63 1.68
CA LEU A 111 7.88 8.24 1.90
C LEU A 111 8.84 7.72 0.82
N PHE A 112 8.72 8.20 -0.42
CA PHE A 112 9.67 7.91 -1.50
C PHE A 112 11.05 8.51 -1.20
N PHE A 113 11.14 9.79 -0.82
CA PHE A 113 12.40 10.41 -0.43
C PHE A 113 13.05 9.75 0.80
N GLN A 114 12.23 9.24 1.72
CA GLN A 114 12.68 8.45 2.87
C GLN A 114 13.04 6.99 2.54
N ARG A 115 12.92 6.57 1.27
CA ARG A 115 13.15 5.19 0.81
C ARG A 115 12.28 4.14 1.53
N ARG A 116 11.12 4.56 2.02
CA ARG A 116 10.08 3.70 2.62
C ARG A 116 9.13 3.19 1.54
N LEU A 117 8.88 4.04 0.55
CA LEU A 117 8.20 3.73 -0.69
C LEU A 117 9.25 3.60 -1.81
N SER A 118 9.05 2.66 -2.75
CA SER A 118 9.89 2.55 -3.95
C SER A 118 9.02 2.38 -5.19
N ILE A 119 9.43 3.05 -6.27
CA ILE A 119 8.90 2.91 -7.62
C ILE A 119 10.11 2.61 -8.50
N GLU A 120 10.14 1.42 -9.09
CA GLU A 120 11.28 0.89 -9.86
C GLU A 120 10.80 0.35 -11.22
N GLY A 121 11.67 0.36 -12.22
CA GLY A 121 11.35 -0.10 -13.58
C GLY A 121 11.44 1.03 -14.60
N ASP A 122 10.53 1.02 -15.57
CA ASP A 122 10.42 2.08 -16.56
C ASP A 122 10.06 3.43 -15.92
N THR A 123 10.81 4.47 -16.28
CA THR A 123 10.67 5.79 -15.66
C THR A 123 9.41 6.54 -16.10
N GLU A 124 8.93 6.31 -17.33
CA GLU A 124 7.68 6.89 -17.82
C GLU A 124 6.50 6.25 -17.10
N LEU A 125 6.49 4.91 -17.00
CA LEU A 125 5.46 4.20 -16.22
C LEU A 125 5.51 4.55 -14.74
N GLY A 126 6.70 4.75 -14.18
CA GLY A 126 6.86 5.17 -12.79
C GLY A 126 6.20 6.52 -12.50
N LEU A 127 6.22 7.46 -13.46
CA LEU A 127 5.53 8.73 -13.34
C LEU A 127 4.01 8.55 -13.40
N GLU A 128 3.51 7.71 -14.31
CA GLU A 128 2.07 7.41 -14.39
C GLU A 128 1.54 6.72 -13.13
N VAL A 129 2.31 5.78 -12.57
CA VAL A 129 1.99 5.15 -11.28
C VAL A 129 1.91 6.19 -10.16
N LYS A 130 2.80 7.19 -10.16
CA LYS A 130 2.71 8.30 -9.21
C LYS A 130 1.45 9.13 -9.42
N ASN A 131 1.12 9.48 -10.66
CA ASN A 131 -0.11 10.23 -10.97
C ASN A 131 -1.36 9.46 -10.50
N LEU A 132 -1.39 8.14 -10.70
CA LEU A 132 -2.45 7.28 -10.15
C LEU A 132 -2.51 7.37 -8.63
N MET A 133 -1.39 7.33 -7.91
CA MET A 133 -1.41 7.44 -6.46
C MET A 133 -2.05 8.75 -5.97
N ASP A 134 -1.86 9.84 -6.70
CA ASP A 134 -2.45 11.14 -6.38
C ASP A 134 -3.95 11.20 -6.70
N SER A 135 -4.45 10.34 -7.60
CA SER A 135 -5.87 10.25 -7.99
C SER A 135 -6.72 9.32 -7.11
N VAL A 136 -6.14 8.71 -6.07
CA VAL A 136 -6.88 7.83 -5.14
C VAL A 136 -7.99 8.62 -4.42
N ASP A 137 -9.24 8.30 -4.74
CA ASP A 137 -10.41 8.84 -4.04
C ASP A 137 -10.96 7.88 -2.99
N LEU A 138 -10.52 8.09 -1.75
CA LEU A 138 -10.99 7.31 -0.60
C LEU A 138 -12.39 7.71 -0.13
N GLU A 139 -12.95 8.81 -0.63
CA GLU A 139 -14.31 9.22 -0.31
C GLU A 139 -15.36 8.30 -0.96
N GLN A 140 -14.97 7.55 -2.00
CA GLN A 140 -15.78 6.48 -2.60
C GLN A 140 -15.93 5.26 -1.70
N LEU A 141 -15.02 5.07 -0.73
CA LEU A 141 -15.15 3.96 0.21
C LEU A 141 -16.43 4.11 1.05
N PRO A 142 -17.11 3.01 1.42
CA PRO A 142 -18.17 3.05 2.41
C PRO A 142 -17.73 3.78 3.68
N LYS A 143 -18.61 4.62 4.26
CA LYS A 143 -18.30 5.43 5.47
C LYS A 143 -17.67 4.62 6.61
N ALA A 144 -18.10 3.37 6.80
CA ALA A 144 -17.53 2.49 7.81
C ALA A 144 -16.04 2.19 7.56
N LEU A 145 -15.65 1.96 6.29
CA LEU A 145 -14.27 1.73 5.90
C LEU A 145 -13.44 3.01 5.99
N GLN A 146 -14.00 4.17 5.60
CA GLN A 146 -13.33 5.46 5.78
C GLN A 146 -12.98 5.71 7.26
N ILE A 147 -13.96 5.53 8.16
CA ILE A 147 -13.76 5.69 9.61
C ILE A 147 -12.68 4.72 10.11
N LEU A 148 -12.76 3.46 9.72
CA LEU A 148 -11.77 2.45 10.10
C LEU A 148 -10.37 2.82 9.61
N LEU A 149 -10.23 3.22 8.35
CA LEU A 149 -8.97 3.62 7.75
C LEU A 149 -8.35 4.82 8.48
N HIS A 150 -9.14 5.85 8.76
CA HIS A 150 -8.67 7.02 9.52
C HIS A 150 -8.24 6.64 10.94
N GLN A 151 -8.98 5.76 11.62
CA GLN A 151 -8.60 5.28 12.95
C GLN A 151 -7.31 4.46 12.93
N LEU A 152 -7.15 3.59 11.94
CA LEU A 152 -5.93 2.81 11.75
C LEU A 152 -4.74 3.71 11.44
N ALA A 153 -4.91 4.69 10.56
CA ALA A 153 -3.86 5.64 10.24
C ALA A 153 -3.46 6.50 11.44
N ASP A 154 -4.42 7.01 12.22
CA ASP A 154 -4.13 7.69 13.49
C ASP A 154 -3.38 6.80 14.48
N PHE A 155 -3.76 5.53 14.56
CA PHE A 155 -3.13 4.55 15.44
C PHE A 155 -1.69 4.25 15.03
N VAL A 156 -1.46 4.00 13.74
CA VAL A 156 -0.14 3.77 13.14
C VAL A 156 0.75 5.00 13.29
N HIS A 157 0.25 6.18 12.92
CA HIS A 157 1.00 7.44 13.00
C HIS A 157 1.48 7.72 14.43
N LYS A 158 0.60 7.58 15.42
CA LYS A 158 0.96 7.73 16.84
C LYS A 158 1.93 6.65 17.33
N GLY A 159 1.82 5.43 16.82
CA GLY A 159 2.74 4.34 17.17
C GLY A 159 4.14 4.51 16.57
N MET A 160 4.25 5.16 15.40
CA MET A 160 5.51 5.44 14.73
C MET A 160 6.24 6.68 15.26
N GLN A 161 5.50 7.70 15.71
CA GLN A 161 6.10 8.91 16.29
C GLN A 161 6.53 8.78 17.75
N ALA A 162 6.13 7.70 18.43
CA ALA A 162 6.57 7.47 19.79
C ALA A 162 8.09 7.17 19.78
N PRO A 163 8.91 7.96 20.49
CA PRO A 163 10.35 7.77 20.46
C PRO A 163 10.68 6.35 20.93
N ASN A 164 11.60 5.70 20.20
CA ASN A 164 12.29 4.50 20.68
C ASN A 164 13.06 4.86 21.96
N ALA A 165 12.38 4.85 23.11
CA ALA A 165 13.01 4.90 24.43
C ALA A 165 13.64 3.53 24.74
N HIS A 166 14.52 3.06 23.87
CA HIS A 166 15.39 1.90 24.10
C HIS A 166 16.58 1.93 23.14
N LYS A 167 17.43 2.95 23.30
CA LYS A 167 18.86 2.89 22.91
C LYS A 167 19.71 3.98 23.59
N GLU A 168 19.44 4.25 24.87
CA GLU A 168 20.36 5.03 25.71
C GLU A 168 20.45 4.40 27.09
N VAL A 169 21.21 3.30 27.22
CA VAL A 169 22.14 3.07 28.33
C VAL A 169 22.98 1.82 28.06
N VAL A 170 24.21 1.87 28.55
CA VAL A 170 25.27 0.85 28.55
C VAL A 170 26.19 0.88 27.33
N ASN A 171 27.06 1.90 27.32
CA ASN A 171 28.51 1.70 27.22
C ASN A 171 29.22 2.96 27.71
N ALA A 172 29.22 3.11 29.03
CA ALA A 172 30.20 3.92 29.74
C ALA A 172 30.70 3.06 30.90
N TYR A 173 31.76 2.31 30.63
CA TYR A 173 32.73 1.82 31.60
C TYR A 173 34.09 1.82 30.91
#